data_AF-H9MBF3-F1
#
_entry.id   AF-H9MBF3-F1
#
_cell.length_a   1.000
_cell.length_b   1.000
_cell.length_c   1.000
_cell.angle_alpha   90.00
_cell.angle_beta   90.00
_cell.angle_gamma   90.00
#
_symmetry.space_group_name_H-M   'P 1'
#
loop_
_entity.id
_entity.type
_entity.pdbx_description
1 polymer ?
#
loop_
_entity_poly.entity_id
_entity_poly.type
_entity_poly.pdbx_seq_one_letter_code
_entity_poly.pdbx_strand_id
1 'polypeptide(L)'
;VNNSCPMYVVQENSEKSKGLPVVLRHAKGLRGNYSSVIVQQHVNLNINMAAVTTCVQSTKWSVQNDANTTKRFIKASDASSLFQIVKAIDGDGYNLYFCPCNCRLVCTPVGIYVGDGGNRWLVIGNSAESLQVHFHKNE
;
A
#
# COMPACT_ATOMS: atom_id res chain seq x y z
N VAL A 1 4.22 -18.38 -21.41
CA VAL A 1 3.94 -16.93 -21.35
C VAL A 1 4.89 -16.32 -20.34
N ASN A 2 5.82 -15.48 -20.78
CA ASN A 2 6.73 -14.78 -19.88
C ASN A 2 5.90 -13.70 -19.16
N ASN A 3 5.40 -14.01 -17.96
CA ASN A 3 4.48 -13.18 -17.16
C ASN A 3 5.19 -11.92 -16.64
N SER A 4 5.48 -10.96 -17.51
CA SER A 4 6.22 -9.74 -17.17
C SER A 4 5.41 -8.67 -16.41
N CYS A 5 4.22 -9.01 -15.91
CA CYS A 5 3.34 -8.09 -15.19
C CYS A 5 2.73 -8.82 -14.00
N PRO A 6 3.43 -8.74 -12.86
CA PRO A 6 2.95 -7.84 -11.81
C PRO A 6 4.02 -6.84 -11.37
N MET A 7 3.65 -5.55 -11.34
CA MET A 7 4.47 -4.51 -10.74
C MET A 7 4.30 -4.57 -9.22
N TYR A 8 5.27 -5.18 -8.54
CA TYR A 8 5.38 -5.07 -7.09
C TYR A 8 5.63 -3.62 -6.71
N VAL A 9 5.02 -3.19 -5.62
CA VAL A 9 5.22 -1.85 -5.10
C VAL A 9 6.53 -1.83 -4.32
N VAL A 10 7.41 -0.92 -4.70
CA VAL A 10 8.74 -0.75 -4.11
C VAL A 10 8.92 0.67 -3.61
N GLN A 11 9.76 0.82 -2.59
CA GLN A 11 10.29 2.10 -2.16
C GLN A 11 11.58 2.36 -2.95
N GLU A 12 11.70 3.51 -3.58
CA GLU A 12 12.96 3.89 -4.23
C GLU A 12 14.06 4.14 -3.20
N ASN A 13 15.29 3.76 -3.55
CA ASN A 13 16.46 3.94 -2.68
C ASN A 13 16.96 5.39 -2.63
N SER A 14 16.53 6.25 -3.56
CA SER A 14 16.95 7.65 -3.61
C SER A 14 15.91 8.56 -2.98
N GLU A 15 16.29 9.26 -1.91
CA GLU A 15 15.45 10.28 -1.25
C GLU A 15 15.08 11.46 -2.17
N LYS A 16 15.82 11.66 -3.27
CA LYS A 16 15.52 12.70 -4.27
C LYS A 16 14.29 12.34 -5.12
N SER A 17 13.96 11.06 -5.20
CA SER A 17 12.79 10.59 -5.93
C SER A 17 11.56 10.63 -5.04
N LYS A 18 10.48 11.21 -5.56
CA LYS A 18 9.15 11.17 -4.91
C LYS A 18 8.34 9.94 -5.32
N GLY A 19 8.89 9.10 -6.19
CA GLY A 19 8.18 7.97 -6.78
C GLY A 19 6.92 8.39 -7.55
N LEU A 20 5.97 7.45 -7.67
CA LEU A 20 4.69 7.69 -8.32
C LEU A 20 3.64 8.15 -7.31
N PRO A 21 2.81 9.17 -7.62
CA PRO A 21 1.76 9.62 -6.72
C PRO A 21 0.73 8.50 -6.46
N VAL A 22 0.17 8.50 -5.25
CA VAL A 22 -0.93 7.60 -4.88
C VAL A 22 -2.24 8.36 -4.70
N VAL A 23 -3.35 7.71 -5.06
CA VAL A 23 -4.71 8.19 -4.87
C VAL A 23 -5.38 7.31 -3.80
N LEU A 24 -5.80 7.95 -2.72
CA LEU A 24 -6.52 7.32 -1.62
C LEU A 24 -8.03 7.44 -1.86
N ARG A 25 -8.76 6.33 -1.79
CA ARG A 25 -10.21 6.31 -1.97
C ARG A 25 -10.88 5.54 -0.84
N HIS A 26 -11.97 6.08 -0.31
CA HIS A 26 -12.80 5.36 0.65
C HIS A 26 -13.33 4.05 0.04
N ALA A 27 -13.28 2.95 0.80
CA ALA A 27 -13.84 1.69 0.38
C ALA A 27 -15.39 1.78 0.28
N LYS A 28 -15.96 1.16 -0.76
CA LYS A 28 -17.43 1.12 -0.96
C LYS A 28 -18.13 0.46 0.24
N GLY A 29 -19.29 0.98 0.63
CA GLY A 29 -20.15 0.40 1.67
C GLY A 29 -19.99 1.00 3.08
N LEU A 30 -19.12 2.01 3.25
CA LEU A 30 -19.15 2.83 4.46
C LEU A 30 -20.41 3.72 4.41
N ARG A 31 -21.34 3.52 5.35
CA ARG A 31 -22.63 4.25 5.48
C ARG A 31 -22.43 5.69 5.98
N GLY A 32 -21.44 6.39 5.45
CA GLY A 32 -21.21 7.80 5.69
C GLY A 32 -21.44 8.56 4.39
N ASN A 33 -22.12 9.70 4.48
CA ASN A 33 -22.14 10.67 3.42
C ASN A 33 -20.72 11.29 3.35
N TYR A 34 -19.74 10.58 2.77
CA TYR A 34 -18.37 11.09 2.58
C TYR A 34 -18.37 12.06 1.40
N SER A 35 -19.13 13.15 1.55
CA SER A 35 -18.94 14.39 0.79
C SER A 35 -17.66 15.11 1.22
N SER A 36 -16.99 14.66 2.29
CA SER A 36 -15.69 15.20 2.72
C SER A 36 -14.53 14.43 2.05
N VAL A 37 -13.67 15.20 1.38
CA VAL A 37 -12.37 14.80 0.77
C VAL A 37 -11.34 14.35 1.84
N ILE A 38 -11.76 14.23 3.10
CA ILE A 38 -10.89 14.04 4.26
C ILE A 38 -10.73 12.54 4.52
N VAL A 39 -9.49 12.07 4.44
CA VAL A 39 -9.12 10.71 4.84
C VAL A 39 -8.95 10.68 6.37
N GLN A 40 -9.76 9.89 7.05
CA GLN A 40 -9.70 9.72 8.50
C GLN A 40 -8.86 8.49 8.89
N GLN A 41 -8.30 8.51 10.10
CA GLN A 41 -7.60 7.35 10.64
C GLN A 41 -8.54 6.16 10.83
N HIS A 42 -8.01 4.94 10.72
CA HIS A 42 -8.78 3.70 10.87
C HIS A 42 -9.96 3.52 9.89
N VAL A 43 -10.03 4.33 8.83
CA VAL A 43 -10.99 4.14 7.74
C VAL A 43 -10.37 3.29 6.66
N ASN A 44 -11.13 2.31 6.17
CA ASN A 44 -10.68 1.42 5.11
C ASN A 44 -10.66 2.15 3.76
N LEU A 45 -9.49 2.08 3.11
CA LEU A 45 -9.18 2.75 1.85
C LEU A 45 -8.75 1.73 0.80
N ASN A 46 -9.07 2.03 -0.45
CA ASN A 46 -8.37 1.50 -1.60
C ASN A 46 -7.25 2.50 -1.98
N ILE A 47 -6.06 1.98 -2.28
CA ILE A 47 -4.89 2.77 -2.69
C ILE A 47 -4.58 2.43 -4.14
N ASN A 48 -4.44 3.44 -4.99
CA ASN A 48 -4.09 3.28 -6.40
C ASN A 48 -2.89 4.16 -6.74
N MET A 49 -2.00 3.71 -7.61
CA MET A 49 -0.95 4.60 -8.16
C MET A 49 -1.51 5.41 -9.34
N ALA A 50 -1.24 6.71 -9.37
CA ALA A 50 -1.55 7.59 -10.49
C ALA A 50 -0.47 7.46 -11.57
N ALA A 51 -0.45 6.32 -12.25
CA ALA A 51 0.56 5.99 -13.25
C ALA A 51 -0.07 5.27 -14.45
N VAL A 52 0.54 5.46 -15.62
CA VAL A 52 0.24 4.65 -16.81
C VAL A 52 1.23 3.50 -16.84
N THR A 53 0.72 2.28 -16.98
CA THR A 53 1.54 1.08 -17.08
C THR A 53 1.31 0.41 -18.44
N THR A 54 2.36 -0.18 -19.01
CA THR A 54 2.26 -1.05 -20.19
C THR A 54 1.63 -2.41 -19.84
N CYS A 55 1.53 -2.73 -18.55
CA CYS A 55 0.79 -3.89 -18.10
C CYS A 55 -0.71 -3.64 -18.28
N VAL A 56 -1.43 -4.61 -18.84
CA VAL A 56 -2.89 -4.54 -19.08
C VAL A 56 -3.70 -4.76 -17.78
N GLN A 57 -3.18 -4.26 -16.65
CA GLN A 57 -3.78 -4.36 -15.32
C GLN A 57 -3.91 -2.97 -14.70
N SER A 58 -4.86 -2.81 -13.78
CA SER A 58 -5.00 -1.60 -12.98
C SER A 58 -3.81 -1.39 -12.04
N THR A 59 -3.68 -0.16 -11.53
CA THR A 59 -2.68 0.25 -10.55
C THR A 59 -3.15 0.17 -9.09
N LYS A 60 -4.21 -0.60 -8.81
CA LYS A 60 -4.75 -0.76 -7.46
C LYS A 60 -3.81 -1.62 -6.64
N TRP A 61 -3.61 -1.26 -5.38
CA TRP A 61 -2.83 -2.05 -4.46
C TRP A 61 -3.61 -3.29 -4.01
N SER A 62 -2.96 -4.43 -4.10
CA SER A 62 -3.44 -5.72 -3.62
C SER A 62 -2.30 -6.50 -2.97
N VAL A 63 -2.63 -7.33 -1.98
CA VAL A 63 -1.67 -8.23 -1.36
C VAL A 63 -1.57 -9.53 -2.15
N GLN A 64 -0.35 -9.97 -2.45
CA GLN A 64 -0.04 -11.26 -3.05
C GLN A 64 0.88 -12.06 -2.13
N ASN A 65 0.50 -13.31 -1.86
CA ASN A 65 1.39 -14.25 -1.20
C ASN A 65 2.39 -14.79 -2.24
N ASP A 66 3.67 -14.75 -1.91
CA ASP A 66 4.73 -15.32 -2.72
C ASP A 66 5.23 -16.62 -2.06
N ALA A 67 5.09 -17.73 -2.77
CA ALA A 67 5.40 -19.06 -2.24
C ALA A 67 6.91 -19.28 -2.04
N ASN A 68 7.75 -18.61 -2.84
CA ASN A 68 9.20 -18.80 -2.81
C ASN A 68 9.84 -18.13 -1.60
N THR A 69 9.37 -16.92 -1.26
CA THR A 69 9.91 -16.14 -0.14
C THR A 69 9.08 -16.28 1.13
N THR A 70 7.90 -16.91 1.07
CA THR A 70 6.86 -16.94 2.13
C THR A 70 6.35 -15.56 2.56
N LYS A 71 6.70 -14.50 1.81
CA LYS A 71 6.30 -13.13 2.09
C LYS A 71 4.98 -12.78 1.42
N ARG A 72 4.36 -11.71 1.91
CA ARG A 72 3.10 -11.18 1.40
C ARG A 72 3.35 -9.78 0.87
N PHE A 73 3.56 -9.66 -0.43
CA PHE A 73 3.93 -8.42 -1.10
C PHE A 73 2.72 -7.57 -1.45
N ILE A 74 2.91 -6.26 -1.54
CA ILE A 74 1.97 -5.36 -2.18
C ILE A 74 2.30 -5.26 -3.66
N LYS A 75 1.30 -5.42 -4.52
CA LYS A 75 1.43 -5.26 -5.97
C LYS A 75 0.32 -4.42 -6.56
N ALA A 76 0.57 -3.89 -7.76
CA ALA A 76 -0.47 -3.43 -8.66
C ALA A 76 -1.29 -4.62 -9.18
N SER A 77 -2.62 -4.52 -9.17
CA SER A 77 -3.50 -5.45 -9.88
C SER A 77 -4.90 -4.86 -10.12
N ASP A 78 -5.79 -5.62 -10.78
CA ASP A 78 -7.20 -5.27 -10.94
C ASP A 78 -8.03 -5.47 -9.67
N ALA A 79 -7.57 -6.38 -8.80
CA ALA A 79 -8.11 -6.57 -7.46
C ALA A 79 -7.64 -5.45 -6.53
N SER A 80 -8.40 -5.17 -5.48
CA SER A 80 -8.01 -4.20 -4.47
C SER A 80 -8.11 -4.78 -3.08
N SER A 81 -7.06 -4.56 -2.30
CA SER A 81 -7.04 -4.80 -0.86
C SER A 81 -7.46 -3.54 -0.11
N LEU A 82 -7.85 -3.70 1.16
CA LEU A 82 -8.18 -2.58 2.04
C LEU A 82 -6.97 -2.20 2.87
N PHE A 83 -6.78 -0.90 3.03
CA PHE A 83 -5.70 -0.34 3.83
C PHE A 83 -6.23 0.71 4.80
N GLN A 84 -5.53 0.89 5.92
CA GLN A 84 -5.76 1.96 6.87
C GLN A 84 -4.48 2.77 7.04
N ILE A 85 -4.68 4.06 7.32
CA ILE A 85 -3.63 4.99 7.68
C ILE A 85 -3.84 5.33 9.15
N VAL A 86 -2.81 5.18 9.95
CA VAL A 86 -2.86 5.41 11.41
C VAL A 86 -1.69 6.29 11.78
N LYS A 87 -1.89 7.26 12.68
CA LYS A 87 -0.78 8.08 13.16
C LYS A 87 0.25 7.20 13.87
N ALA A 88 1.53 7.42 13.58
CA ALA A 88 2.58 6.71 14.28
C ALA A 88 2.56 7.09 15.77
N ILE A 89 2.74 6.10 16.66
CA ILE A 89 2.82 6.33 18.11
C ILE A 89 4.15 7.03 18.43
N ASP A 90 5.22 6.60 17.77
CA ASP A 90 6.56 7.13 17.93
C ASP A 90 6.92 8.03 16.73
N GLY A 91 7.17 9.31 16.98
CA GLY A 91 7.60 10.28 15.96
C GLY A 91 6.48 11.00 15.20
N ASP A 92 6.86 11.68 14.13
CA ASP A 92 5.94 12.37 13.22
C ASP A 92 5.63 11.50 12.00
N GLY A 93 4.41 11.59 11.47
CA GLY A 93 3.96 10.79 10.31
C GLY A 93 2.98 9.65 10.63
N TYR A 94 2.88 8.71 9.70
CA TYR A 94 1.83 7.69 9.68
C TYR A 94 2.36 6.29 9.35
N ASN A 95 1.65 5.28 9.82
CA ASN A 95 1.86 3.88 9.46
C ASN A 95 0.70 3.39 8.57
N LEU A 96 1.03 2.49 7.64
CA LEU A 96 0.08 1.83 6.78
C LEU A 96 -0.24 0.43 7.32
N TYR A 97 -1.51 0.05 7.27
CA TYR A 97 -1.96 -1.29 7.66
C TYR A 97 -2.80 -1.90 6.55
N PHE A 98 -2.58 -3.18 6.24
CA PHE A 98 -3.48 -3.98 5.43
C PHE A 98 -4.60 -4.56 6.29
N CYS A 99 -5.83 -4.41 5.84
CA CYS A 99 -7.02 -4.95 6.49
C CYS A 99 -7.68 -5.99 5.56
N PRO A 100 -7.92 -7.22 6.02
CA PRO A 100 -8.50 -8.27 5.17
C PRO A 100 -9.97 -8.05 4.84
N CYS A 101 -10.70 -7.31 5.69
CA CYS A 101 -12.10 -6.93 5.44
C CYS A 101 -12.48 -5.60 6.10
N ASN A 102 -13.67 -5.10 5.77
CA ASN A 102 -14.29 -3.96 6.43
C ASN A 102 -14.96 -4.38 7.75
N CYS A 103 -14.15 -4.88 8.67
CA CYS A 103 -14.54 -5.60 9.87
C CYS A 103 -13.60 -5.20 11.03
N ARG A 104 -13.96 -5.50 12.28
CA ARG A 104 -13.12 -5.20 13.47
C ARG A 104 -11.96 -6.19 13.66
N LEU A 105 -11.44 -6.79 12.59
CA LEU A 105 -10.29 -7.70 12.68
C LEU A 105 -8.97 -6.92 12.79
N VAL A 106 -7.95 -7.62 13.27
CA VAL A 106 -6.59 -7.10 13.38
C VAL A 106 -6.02 -6.86 11.98
N CYS A 107 -5.74 -5.60 11.67
CA CYS A 107 -5.01 -5.24 10.45
C CYS A 107 -3.51 -5.53 10.64
N THR A 108 -2.85 -5.95 9.56
CA THR A 108 -1.42 -6.29 9.56
C THR A 108 -0.60 -5.07 9.14
N PRO A 109 0.49 -4.71 9.84
CA PRO A 109 1.32 -3.59 9.43
C PRO A 109 1.93 -3.83 8.04
N VAL A 110 2.00 -2.76 7.26
CA VAL A 110 2.82 -2.70 6.05
C VAL A 110 4.22 -2.27 6.45
N GLY A 111 5.22 -2.93 5.87
CA GLY A 111 6.63 -2.63 6.11
C GLY A 111 7.46 -2.84 4.85
N ILE A 112 8.78 -2.78 5.02
CA ILE A 112 9.76 -3.00 3.97
C ILE A 112 10.44 -4.37 4.12
N TYR A 113 10.62 -5.04 3.00
CA TYR A 113 11.54 -6.16 2.86
C TYR A 113 12.64 -5.78 1.87
N VAL A 114 13.88 -5.84 2.34
CA VAL A 114 15.06 -5.62 1.49
C VAL A 114 15.52 -6.96 0.96
N GLY A 115 15.38 -7.17 -0.34
CA GLY A 115 15.87 -8.39 -1.01
C GLY A 115 17.36 -8.32 -1.31
N ASP A 116 17.95 -9.43 -1.72
CA ASP A 116 19.40 -9.58 -1.95
C ASP A 116 19.98 -8.57 -2.97
N GLY A 117 19.16 -8.10 -3.91
CA GLY A 117 19.53 -7.06 -4.88
C GLY A 117 19.40 -5.62 -4.38
N GLY A 118 19.11 -5.39 -3.10
CA GLY A 118 18.91 -4.07 -2.51
C GLY A 118 17.56 -3.41 -2.86
N ASN A 119 16.67 -4.13 -3.53
CA ASN A 119 15.32 -3.67 -3.79
C ASN A 119 14.52 -3.66 -2.47
N ARG A 120 13.80 -2.56 -2.20
CA ARG A 120 12.98 -2.36 -1.00
C ARG A 120 11.52 -2.56 -1.32
N TRP A 121 11.00 -3.75 -1.07
CA TRP A 121 9.65 -4.15 -1.45
C TRP A 121 8.68 -3.85 -0.32
N LEU A 122 7.49 -3.36 -0.66
CA LEU A 122 6.43 -3.25 0.34
C LEU A 122 5.84 -4.64 0.58
N VAL A 123 5.80 -5.02 1.85
CA VAL A 123 5.26 -6.30 2.33
C VAL A 123 4.34 -6.05 3.52
N ILE A 124 3.54 -7.05 3.88
CA ILE A 124 2.80 -7.05 5.14
C ILE A 124 3.31 -8.13 6.09
N GLY A 125 3.35 -7.81 7.38
CA GLY A 125 3.70 -8.76 8.43
C GLY A 125 4.55 -8.14 9.52
N ASN A 126 4.50 -8.74 10.71
CA ASN A 126 5.19 -8.22 11.89
C ASN A 126 6.72 -8.39 11.84
N SER A 127 7.24 -9.17 10.88
CA SER A 127 8.68 -9.34 10.66
C SER A 127 9.25 -8.40 9.59
N ALA A 128 8.43 -7.52 9.02
CA ALA A 128 8.88 -6.50 8.09
C ALA A 128 9.56 -5.34 8.84
N GLU A 129 10.52 -4.68 8.20
CA GLU A 129 11.07 -3.42 8.68
C GLU A 129 9.96 -2.38 8.73
N SER A 130 9.90 -1.58 9.81
CA SER A 130 8.86 -0.56 9.99
C SER A 130 8.90 0.46 8.86
N LEU A 131 7.72 0.84 8.34
CA LEU A 131 7.56 1.86 7.31
C LEU A 131 6.71 3.00 7.86
N GLN A 132 7.36 4.08 8.29
CA GLN A 132 6.72 5.35 8.61
C GLN A 132 6.73 6.25 7.37
N VAL A 133 5.60 6.88 7.07
CA VAL A 133 5.42 7.70 5.87
C VAL A 133 4.84 9.08 6.17
N HIS A 134 5.23 10.04 5.33
CA HIS A 134 4.58 11.34 5.22
C HIS A 134 3.88 11.45 3.85
N PHE A 135 2.74 12.14 3.83
CA PHE A 135 2.01 12.39 2.59
C PHE A 135 2.32 13.79 2.08
N HIS A 136 2.91 13.87 0.90
CA HIS A 136 3.15 15.11 0.19
C HIS A 136 2.11 15.24 -0.91
N LYS A 137 1.42 16.39 -0.96
CA LYS A 137 0.49 16.67 -2.06
C LYS A 137 1.28 16.71 -3.37
N ASN A 138 0.84 15.97 -4.37
CA ASN A 138 1.35 16.10 -5.73
C ASN A 138 0.70 17.34 -6.36
N GLU A 139 1.53 18.23 -6.91
CA GLU A 139 1.09 19.44 -7.62
C GLU A 139 0.51 19.14 -9.00
#